data_AF-A0A196SNV6-F1
#
_entry.id   AF-A0A196SNV6-F1
#
_cell.length_a   1.000
_cell.length_b   1.000
_cell.length_c   1.000
_cell.angle_alpha   90.00
_cell.angle_beta   90.00
_cell.angle_gamma   90.00
#
_symmetry.space_group_name_H-M   'P 1'
#
loop_
_entity.id
_entity.type
_entity.pdbx_description
1 polymer ?
#
loop_
_entity_poly.entity_id
_entity_poly.type
_entity_poly.pdbx_seq_one_letter_code
_entity_poly.pdbx_strand_id
1 'polypeptide(L)'
;GVYYLSVTYPELLLEKEKWSGPLEALTAEVATMIQKFGDTVDEDEQINYVFTSVCFVLDAWKKSGAETESAMDELYRKYVKFFLEQTMAKHMTFLYEFVKKNEHKKGSQLKLSSNEMKGLKKYKEGYVEDVKEMFEAIKETVPYYTLEVYKEFVKMVSDYHTKYIQILGGTSFVKELVPVKKVINEATKYSVEFE
;
A
#
# COMPACT_ATOMS: atom_id res chain seq x y z
N GLY A 1 15.53 -20.39 -30.35
CA GLY A 1 14.18 -20.93 -30.11
C GLY A 1 13.20 -19.79 -30.26
N VAL A 2 12.17 -19.97 -31.08
CA VAL A 2 11.10 -18.98 -31.26
C VAL A 2 10.11 -19.17 -30.11
N TYR A 3 9.96 -18.16 -29.24
CA TYR A 3 9.00 -18.21 -28.14
C TYR A 3 7.58 -18.05 -28.68
N TYR A 4 6.85 -19.16 -28.76
CA TYR A 4 5.42 -19.20 -29.05
C TYR A 4 4.63 -18.82 -27.79
N LEU A 5 4.61 -17.53 -27.44
CA LEU A 5 3.66 -17.01 -26.46
C LEU A 5 2.24 -16.90 -27.05
N SER A 6 2.11 -16.80 -28.38
CA SER A 6 0.86 -16.47 -29.06
C SER A 6 -0.09 -17.64 -29.35
N VAL A 7 0.35 -18.90 -29.20
CA VAL A 7 -0.48 -20.05 -29.61
C VAL A 7 -1.21 -20.69 -28.42
N THR A 8 -0.71 -20.51 -27.20
CA THR A 8 -1.21 -21.25 -26.03
C THR A 8 -2.32 -20.53 -25.25
N TYR A 9 -2.46 -19.20 -25.43
CA TYR A 9 -3.44 -18.40 -24.67
C TYR A 9 -4.06 -17.27 -25.52
N PRO A 10 -4.81 -17.59 -26.58
CA PRO A 10 -5.43 -16.60 -27.47
C PRO A 10 -6.36 -15.62 -26.73
N GLU A 11 -6.97 -16.03 -25.62
CA GLU A 11 -7.80 -15.20 -24.73
C GLU A 11 -7.03 -14.16 -23.90
N LEU A 12 -5.69 -14.21 -23.91
CA LEU A 12 -4.80 -13.22 -23.29
C LEU A 12 -4.34 -12.14 -24.28
N LEU A 13 -4.63 -12.30 -25.57
CA LEU A 13 -4.29 -11.32 -26.59
C LEU A 13 -5.29 -10.16 -26.56
N LEU A 14 -4.77 -8.93 -26.51
CA LEU A 14 -5.59 -7.74 -26.64
C LEU A 14 -6.24 -7.69 -28.04
N GLU A 15 -7.53 -7.41 -28.10
CA GLU A 15 -8.29 -7.17 -29.31
C GLU A 15 -7.77 -5.89 -29.97
N LYS A 16 -7.03 -6.07 -31.07
CA LYS A 16 -6.42 -4.96 -31.84
C LYS A 16 -7.40 -3.87 -32.23
N GLU A 17 -8.68 -4.21 -32.38
CA GLU A 17 -9.78 -3.28 -32.70
C GLU A 17 -10.02 -2.24 -31.58
N LYS A 18 -9.73 -2.60 -30.32
CA LYS A 18 -9.86 -1.71 -29.16
C LYS A 18 -8.70 -0.73 -29.01
N TRP A 19 -7.58 -0.96 -29.72
CA TRP A 19 -6.40 -0.10 -29.65
C TRP A 19 -6.61 1.25 -30.34
N SER A 20 -7.56 1.32 -31.26
CA SER A 20 -8.04 2.57 -31.86
C SER A 20 -9.18 3.23 -31.08
N GLY A 21 -9.62 2.63 -29.97
CA GLY A 21 -10.71 3.13 -29.13
C GLY A 21 -10.26 4.19 -28.11
N PRO A 22 -11.20 4.72 -27.30
CA PRO A 22 -10.89 5.60 -26.18
C PRO A 22 -9.91 4.94 -25.20
N LEU A 23 -9.05 5.75 -24.57
CA LEU A 23 -8.01 5.27 -23.66
C LEU A 23 -8.57 4.40 -22.53
N GLU A 24 -9.77 4.70 -22.05
CA GLU A 24 -10.46 3.96 -21.00
C GLU A 24 -10.74 2.50 -21.40
N ALA A 25 -11.12 2.27 -22.66
CA ALA A 25 -11.39 0.92 -23.17
C ALA A 25 -10.10 0.10 -23.25
N LEU A 26 -9.01 0.73 -23.71
CA LEU A 26 -7.69 0.10 -23.74
C LEU A 26 -7.19 -0.17 -22.31
N THR A 27 -7.38 0.75 -21.38
CA THR A 27 -6.99 0.60 -19.97
C THR A 27 -7.71 -0.57 -19.30
N ALA A 28 -9.02 -0.73 -19.54
CA ALA A 28 -9.79 -1.86 -19.02
C ALA A 28 -9.28 -3.21 -19.56
N GLU A 29 -8.87 -3.22 -20.83
CA GLU A 29 -8.31 -4.40 -21.47
C GLU A 29 -6.95 -4.79 -20.89
N VAL A 30 -6.06 -3.80 -20.71
CA VAL A 30 -4.75 -3.99 -20.09
C VAL A 30 -4.91 -4.46 -18.64
N ALA A 31 -5.83 -3.90 -17.86
CA ALA A 31 -6.11 -4.33 -16.49
C ALA A 31 -6.59 -5.80 -16.44
N THR A 32 -7.49 -6.18 -17.35
CA THR A 32 -7.97 -7.57 -17.48
C THR A 32 -6.84 -8.52 -17.84
N MET A 33 -5.98 -8.12 -18.77
CA MET A 33 -4.82 -8.90 -19.19
C MET A 33 -3.84 -9.12 -18.03
N ILE A 34 -3.52 -8.08 -17.25
CA ILE A 34 -2.66 -8.19 -16.07
C ILE A 34 -3.25 -9.18 -15.05
N GLN A 35 -4.55 -9.11 -14.78
CA GLN A 35 -5.22 -10.05 -13.86
C GLN A 35 -5.11 -11.49 -14.35
N LYS A 36 -5.43 -11.75 -15.62
CA LYS A 36 -5.36 -13.11 -16.17
C LYS A 36 -3.93 -13.66 -16.19
N PHE A 37 -2.93 -12.84 -16.49
CA PHE A 37 -1.54 -13.27 -16.34
C PHE A 37 -1.20 -13.55 -14.88
N GLY A 38 -1.66 -12.71 -13.95
CA GLY A 38 -1.51 -12.93 -12.52
C GLY A 38 -2.08 -14.29 -12.08
N ASP A 39 -3.23 -14.69 -12.60
CA ASP A 39 -3.85 -15.99 -12.30
C ASP A 39 -3.01 -17.20 -12.77
N THR A 40 -2.00 -16.98 -13.63
CA THR A 40 -1.05 -18.01 -14.06
C THR A 40 0.29 -17.97 -13.34
N VAL A 41 0.53 -16.93 -12.53
CA VAL A 41 1.73 -16.81 -11.69
C VAL A 41 1.54 -17.66 -10.43
N ASP A 42 2.64 -18.13 -9.86
CA ASP A 42 2.64 -18.81 -8.57
C ASP A 42 1.89 -18.00 -7.50
N GLU A 43 1.10 -18.66 -6.65
CA GLU A 43 0.21 -18.00 -5.69
C GLU A 43 0.97 -17.05 -4.76
N ASP A 44 2.21 -17.39 -4.39
CA ASP A 44 3.04 -16.56 -3.51
C ASP A 44 3.55 -15.28 -4.20
N GLU A 45 3.64 -15.29 -5.54
CA GLU A 45 4.15 -14.17 -6.35
C GLU A 45 3.06 -13.41 -7.11
N GLN A 46 1.85 -13.94 -7.18
CA GLN A 46 0.73 -13.36 -7.94
C GLN A 46 0.48 -11.90 -7.53
N ILE A 47 0.50 -11.61 -6.23
CA ILE A 47 0.21 -10.27 -5.71
C ILE A 47 1.32 -9.29 -6.10
N ASN A 48 2.59 -9.69 -5.97
CA ASN A 48 3.73 -8.88 -6.38
C ASN A 48 3.66 -8.60 -7.88
N TYR A 49 3.40 -9.62 -8.69
CA TYR A 49 3.28 -9.50 -10.14
C TYR A 49 2.20 -8.47 -10.53
N VAL A 50 0.98 -8.62 -10.00
CA VAL A 50 -0.13 -7.73 -10.35
C VAL A 50 0.17 -6.31 -9.87
N PHE A 51 0.66 -6.14 -8.63
CA PHE A 51 0.99 -4.83 -8.08
C PHE A 51 2.06 -4.10 -8.89
N THR A 52 3.20 -4.76 -9.17
CA THR A 52 4.30 -4.16 -9.94
C THR A 52 3.86 -3.83 -11.37
N SER A 53 3.08 -4.70 -12.00
CA SER A 53 2.58 -4.47 -13.37
C SER A 53 1.63 -3.27 -13.42
N VAL A 54 0.74 -3.13 -12.45
CA VAL A 54 -0.17 -1.99 -12.33
C VAL A 54 0.61 -0.69 -12.13
N CYS A 55 1.58 -0.68 -11.21
CA CYS A 55 2.45 0.48 -10.98
C CYS A 55 3.23 0.88 -12.24
N PHE A 56 3.75 -0.09 -13.00
CA PHE A 56 4.44 0.17 -14.26
C PHE A 56 3.55 0.90 -15.27
N VAL A 57 2.32 0.42 -15.47
CA VAL A 57 1.40 1.02 -16.45
C VAL A 57 0.94 2.41 -16.00
N LEU A 58 0.60 2.59 -14.72
CA LEU A 58 0.22 3.90 -14.17
C LEU A 58 1.36 4.92 -14.27
N ASP A 59 2.60 4.50 -14.01
CA ASP A 59 3.78 5.35 -14.19
C ASP A 59 3.97 5.78 -15.66
N ALA A 60 3.78 4.86 -16.60
CA ALA A 60 3.83 5.17 -18.03
C ALA A 60 2.72 6.16 -18.45
N TRP A 61 1.48 5.97 -18.00
CA TRP A 61 0.38 6.89 -18.29
C TRP A 61 0.58 8.26 -17.68
N LYS A 62 1.04 8.33 -16.43
CA LYS A 62 1.35 9.61 -15.78
C LYS A 62 2.43 10.37 -16.55
N LYS A 63 3.48 9.68 -17.01
CA LYS A 63 4.54 10.27 -17.85
C LYS A 63 4.05 10.73 -19.23
N SER A 64 3.02 10.10 -19.79
CA SER A 64 2.40 10.53 -21.04
C SER A 64 1.38 11.66 -20.87
N GLY A 65 1.08 12.08 -19.64
CA GLY A 65 0.04 13.07 -19.36
C GLY A 65 -1.38 12.54 -19.53
N ALA A 66 -1.57 11.22 -19.45
CA ALA A 66 -2.89 10.62 -19.48
C ALA A 66 -3.56 10.79 -18.12
N GLU A 67 -4.73 11.45 -18.10
CA GLU A 67 -5.58 11.57 -16.92
C GLU A 67 -6.78 10.65 -17.09
N THR A 68 -6.75 9.47 -16.47
CA THR A 68 -7.91 8.58 -16.47
C THR A 68 -8.12 8.04 -15.07
N GLU A 69 -9.29 8.30 -14.48
CA GLU A 69 -9.81 7.46 -13.40
C GLU A 69 -10.34 6.19 -14.07
N SER A 70 -9.67 5.06 -13.83
CA SER A 70 -9.75 3.91 -14.72
C SER A 70 -9.83 2.58 -13.97
N ALA A 71 -10.11 1.51 -14.71
CA ALA A 71 -10.03 0.13 -14.19
C ALA A 71 -8.65 -0.18 -13.58
N MET A 72 -7.59 0.49 -14.03
CA MET A 72 -6.26 0.33 -13.46
C MET A 72 -6.13 0.97 -12.08
N ASP A 73 -6.80 2.10 -11.83
CA ASP A 73 -6.80 2.75 -10.52
C ASP A 73 -7.55 1.91 -9.48
N GLU A 74 -8.63 1.24 -9.89
CA GLU A 74 -9.32 0.27 -9.04
C GLU A 74 -8.40 -0.90 -8.67
N LEU A 75 -7.69 -1.43 -9.66
CA LEU A 75 -6.73 -2.51 -9.46
C LEU A 75 -5.59 -2.06 -8.53
N TYR A 76 -5.04 -0.88 -8.78
CA TYR A 76 -4.01 -0.26 -7.96
C TYR A 76 -4.47 -0.11 -6.51
N ARG A 77 -5.64 0.49 -6.27
CA ARG A 77 -6.17 0.70 -4.91
C ARG A 77 -6.30 -0.60 -4.12
N LYS A 78 -6.69 -1.70 -4.79
CA LYS A 78 -6.77 -3.02 -4.16
C LYS A 78 -5.38 -3.54 -3.74
N TYR A 79 -4.42 -3.52 -4.65
CA TYR A 79 -3.11 -4.15 -4.42
C TYR A 79 -2.14 -3.27 -3.61
N VAL A 80 -2.17 -1.95 -3.77
CA VAL A 80 -1.34 -1.03 -2.98
C VAL A 80 -1.68 -1.13 -1.50
N LYS A 81 -2.97 -1.23 -1.16
CA LYS A 81 -3.40 -1.39 0.23
C LYS A 81 -2.86 -2.69 0.81
N PHE A 82 -2.95 -3.78 0.06
CA PHE A 82 -2.47 -5.08 0.51
C PHE A 82 -0.94 -5.08 0.74
N PHE A 83 -0.18 -4.56 -0.23
CA PHE A 83 1.26 -4.37 -0.10
C PHE A 83 1.62 -3.56 1.14
N LEU A 84 1.01 -2.37 1.31
CA LEU A 84 1.30 -1.49 2.44
C LEU A 84 0.90 -2.10 3.79
N GLU A 85 -0.20 -2.85 3.87
CA GLU A 85 -0.58 -3.56 5.10
C GLU A 85 0.46 -4.62 5.47
N GLN A 86 1.01 -5.37 4.50
CA GLN A 86 2.08 -6.33 4.77
C GLN A 86 3.37 -5.64 5.22
N THR A 87 3.75 -4.56 4.56
CA THR A 87 4.97 -3.80 4.89
C THR A 87 4.83 -3.17 6.28
N MET A 88 3.67 -2.60 6.62
CA MET A 88 3.38 -2.10 7.97
C MET A 88 3.42 -3.19 9.04
N ALA A 89 2.93 -4.39 8.75
CA ALA A 89 3.01 -5.51 9.69
C ALA A 89 4.46 -5.89 10.02
N LYS A 90 5.40 -5.66 9.09
CA LYS A 90 6.83 -5.95 9.26
C LYS A 90 7.61 -4.82 9.93
N HIS A 91 7.39 -3.57 9.51
CA HIS A 91 8.23 -2.43 9.91
C HIS A 91 7.56 -1.47 10.91
N MET A 92 6.23 -1.52 11.03
CA MET A 92 5.46 -0.80 12.05
C MET A 92 4.64 -1.77 12.90
N THR A 93 5.22 -2.93 13.21
CA THR A 93 4.53 -4.11 13.77
C THR A 93 3.63 -3.76 14.95
N PHE A 94 4.15 -2.98 15.92
CA PHE A 94 3.38 -2.64 17.10
C PHE A 94 2.11 -1.84 16.75
N LEU A 95 2.24 -0.78 15.94
CA LEU A 95 1.10 0.05 15.55
C LEU A 95 0.06 -0.81 14.80
N TYR A 96 0.52 -1.59 13.83
CA TYR A 96 -0.32 -2.46 13.01
C TYR A 96 -1.10 -3.47 13.88
N GLU A 97 -0.39 -4.29 14.65
CA GLU A 97 -1.00 -5.33 15.49
C GLU A 97 -1.90 -4.75 16.56
N PHE A 98 -1.48 -3.66 17.22
CA PHE A 98 -2.26 -3.02 18.26
C PHE A 98 -3.61 -2.52 17.72
N VAL A 99 -3.59 -1.84 16.56
CA VAL A 99 -4.82 -1.34 15.93
C VAL A 99 -5.70 -2.50 15.48
N LYS A 100 -5.18 -3.48 14.74
CA LYS A 100 -5.97 -4.65 14.28
C LYS A 100 -6.61 -5.40 15.45
N LYS A 101 -5.90 -5.58 16.56
CA LYS A 101 -6.40 -6.29 17.74
C LYS A 101 -7.46 -5.50 18.51
N ASN A 102 -7.43 -4.17 18.45
CA ASN A 102 -8.22 -3.31 19.33
C ASN A 102 -9.16 -2.34 18.61
N GLU A 103 -9.20 -2.29 17.28
CA GLU A 103 -10.03 -1.33 16.51
C GLU A 103 -11.54 -1.47 16.75
N HIS A 104 -11.99 -2.62 17.27
CA HIS A 104 -13.38 -2.86 17.64
C HIS A 104 -13.69 -2.59 19.13
N LYS A 105 -12.69 -2.22 19.94
CA LYS A 105 -12.85 -2.01 21.38
C LYS A 105 -13.00 -0.52 21.68
N LYS A 106 -13.90 -0.19 22.62
CA LYS A 106 -14.01 1.16 23.19
C LYS A 106 -13.16 1.27 24.45
N GLY A 107 -12.65 2.47 24.79
CA GLY A 107 -11.65 2.67 25.85
C GLY A 107 -11.95 2.02 27.20
N SER A 108 -13.22 1.89 27.62
CA SER A 108 -13.60 1.19 28.86
C SER A 108 -13.45 -0.34 28.83
N GLN A 109 -13.39 -0.92 27.63
CA GLN A 109 -13.16 -2.35 27.39
C GLN A 109 -11.67 -2.67 27.15
N LEU A 110 -10.82 -1.65 27.09
CA LEU A 110 -9.41 -1.80 26.79
C LEU A 110 -8.65 -2.30 28.02
N LYS A 111 -8.32 -3.59 28.02
CA LYS A 111 -7.38 -4.20 28.96
C LYS A 111 -6.08 -4.52 28.24
N LEU A 112 -5.03 -3.76 28.54
CA LEU A 112 -3.71 -3.96 27.94
C LEU A 112 -2.92 -5.01 28.72
N SER A 113 -2.32 -5.94 27.99
CA SER A 113 -1.31 -6.84 28.53
C SER A 113 -0.02 -6.08 28.89
N SER A 114 0.83 -6.69 29.72
CA SER A 114 2.15 -6.13 30.04
C SER A 114 3.02 -5.90 28.80
N ASN A 115 2.89 -6.74 27.77
CA ASN A 115 3.61 -6.59 26.52
C ASN A 115 3.09 -5.38 25.71
N GLU A 116 1.77 -5.20 25.63
CA GLU A 116 1.19 -4.01 24.97
C GLU A 116 1.62 -2.72 25.68
N MET A 117 1.62 -2.69 27.02
CA MET A 117 2.08 -1.53 27.78
C MET A 117 3.56 -1.19 27.54
N LYS A 118 4.43 -2.21 27.39
CA LYS A 118 5.83 -2.01 27.00
C LYS A 118 5.95 -1.52 25.56
N GLY A 119 5.14 -2.07 24.66
CA GLY A 119 5.08 -1.70 23.24
C GLY A 119 4.68 -0.23 23.04
N LEU A 120 3.72 0.29 23.82
CA LEU A 120 3.32 1.71 23.76
C LEU A 120 4.50 2.66 23.95
N LYS A 121 5.35 2.36 24.96
CA LYS A 121 6.53 3.18 25.26
C LYS A 121 7.56 3.08 24.14
N LYS A 122 7.86 1.86 23.69
CA LYS A 122 8.79 1.62 22.58
C LYS A 122 8.36 2.35 21.30
N TYR A 123 7.07 2.25 20.95
CA TYR A 123 6.55 2.92 19.76
C TYR A 123 6.66 4.43 19.84
N LYS A 124 6.32 5.04 20.99
CA LYS A 124 6.51 6.49 21.20
C LYS A 124 7.96 6.94 21.01
N GLU A 125 8.91 6.13 21.47
CA GLU A 125 10.35 6.42 21.38
C GLU A 125 10.93 6.08 19.99
N GLY A 126 10.33 5.13 19.26
CA GLY A 126 10.87 4.53 18.04
C GLY A 126 10.13 4.82 16.73
N TYR A 127 8.94 5.46 16.75
CA TYR A 127 8.12 5.62 15.53
C TYR A 127 8.85 6.31 14.35
N VAL A 128 9.86 7.13 14.64
CA VAL A 128 10.68 7.78 13.60
C VAL A 128 11.49 6.76 12.81
N GLU A 129 12.07 5.77 13.50
CA GLU A 129 12.80 4.69 12.84
C GLU A 129 11.83 3.77 12.10
N ASP A 130 10.69 3.41 12.71
CA ASP A 130 9.64 2.62 12.04
C ASP A 130 9.18 3.27 10.71
N VAL A 131 9.01 4.61 10.69
CA VAL A 131 8.67 5.37 9.47
C VAL A 131 9.79 5.34 8.45
N LYS A 132 11.05 5.43 8.89
CA LYS A 132 12.22 5.34 8.01
C LYS A 132 12.36 3.93 7.40
N GLU A 133 12.14 2.89 8.19
CA GLU A 133 12.14 1.51 7.70
C GLU A 133 11.04 1.29 6.64
N MET A 134 9.83 1.85 6.86
CA MET A 134 8.78 1.85 5.83
C MET A 134 9.24 2.54 4.54
N PHE A 135 9.90 3.70 4.65
CA PHE A 135 10.44 4.42 3.50
C PHE A 135 11.45 3.57 2.72
N GLU A 136 12.46 3.01 3.40
CA GLU A 136 13.50 2.19 2.74
C GLU A 136 12.89 0.94 2.10
N ALA A 137 11.96 0.27 2.77
CA ALA A 137 11.28 -0.91 2.24
C ALA A 137 10.47 -0.59 0.97
N ILE A 138 9.74 0.54 0.95
CA ILE A 138 9.01 1.00 -0.24
C ILE A 138 9.99 1.34 -1.36
N LYS A 139 11.07 2.07 -1.05
CA LYS A 139 12.09 2.48 -2.03
C LYS A 139 12.79 1.28 -2.68
N GLU A 140 13.07 0.23 -1.91
CA GLU A 140 13.72 -0.99 -2.40
C GLU A 140 12.75 -1.86 -3.23
N THR A 141 11.49 -1.93 -2.83
CA THR A 141 10.53 -2.91 -3.39
C THR A 141 9.70 -2.36 -4.54
N VAL A 142 9.51 -1.04 -4.63
CA VAL A 142 8.57 -0.41 -5.58
C VAL A 142 9.35 0.34 -6.67
N PRO A 143 9.60 -0.29 -7.83
CA PRO A 143 10.43 0.29 -8.90
C PRO A 143 9.72 1.35 -9.74
N TYR A 144 8.38 1.37 -9.75
CA TYR A 144 7.56 2.27 -10.56
C TYR A 144 6.49 2.92 -9.70
N TYR A 145 6.08 4.14 -10.04
CA TYR A 145 4.99 4.84 -9.35
C TYR A 145 5.24 5.05 -7.84
N THR A 146 6.51 5.02 -7.42
CA THR A 146 6.95 4.97 -6.02
C THR A 146 6.42 6.13 -5.19
N LEU A 147 6.44 7.36 -5.74
CA LEU A 147 5.89 8.54 -5.05
C LEU A 147 4.40 8.38 -4.70
N GLU A 148 3.61 7.82 -5.61
CA GLU A 148 2.16 7.66 -5.38
C GLU A 148 1.88 6.53 -4.38
N VAL A 149 2.67 5.45 -4.41
CA VAL A 149 2.62 4.39 -3.39
C VAL A 149 3.00 4.96 -2.02
N TYR A 150 4.04 5.80 -1.96
CA TYR A 150 4.46 6.43 -0.72
C TYR A 150 3.40 7.42 -0.17
N LYS A 151 2.70 8.15 -1.04
CA LYS A 151 1.55 8.98 -0.63
C LYS A 151 0.43 8.13 -0.03
N GLU A 152 0.15 6.94 -0.58
CA GLU A 152 -0.81 6.00 0.00
C GLU A 152 -0.34 5.47 1.37
N PHE A 153 0.97 5.25 1.56
CA PHE A 153 1.54 4.95 2.87
C PHE A 153 1.28 6.08 3.88
N VAL A 154 1.56 7.34 3.52
CA VAL A 154 1.33 8.50 4.40
C VAL A 154 -0.14 8.58 4.83
N LYS A 155 -1.09 8.31 3.93
CA LYS A 155 -2.52 8.21 4.26
C LYS A 155 -2.81 7.05 5.21
N MET A 156 -2.28 5.87 4.92
CA MET A 156 -2.50 4.66 5.73
C MET A 156 -1.95 4.82 7.15
N VAL A 157 -0.71 5.31 7.32
CA VAL A 157 -0.13 5.50 8.65
C VAL A 157 -0.88 6.58 9.44
N SER A 158 -1.39 7.61 8.77
CA SER A 158 -2.28 8.61 9.38
C SER A 158 -3.56 7.96 9.93
N ASP A 159 -4.21 7.09 9.16
CA ASP A 159 -5.43 6.40 9.56
C ASP A 159 -5.20 5.43 10.73
N TYR A 160 -4.16 4.60 10.63
CA TYR A 160 -3.78 3.66 11.71
C TYR A 160 -3.42 4.41 12.99
N HIS A 161 -2.65 5.48 12.88
CA HIS A 161 -2.25 6.26 14.05
C HIS A 161 -3.41 7.06 14.66
N THR A 162 -4.36 7.51 13.84
CA THR A 162 -5.61 8.11 14.32
C THR A 162 -6.44 7.10 15.10
N LYS A 163 -6.62 5.87 14.57
CA LYS A 163 -7.27 4.77 15.30
C LYS A 163 -6.56 4.44 16.59
N TYR A 164 -5.23 4.36 16.58
CA TYR A 164 -4.40 4.14 17.77
C TYR A 164 -4.69 5.17 18.88
N ILE A 165 -4.73 6.46 18.53
CA ILE A 165 -5.09 7.53 19.47
C ILE A 165 -6.52 7.39 19.96
N GLN A 166 -7.48 7.07 19.09
CA GLN A 166 -8.89 6.89 19.48
C GLN A 166 -9.08 5.72 20.45
N ILE A 167 -8.39 4.60 20.22
CA ILE A 167 -8.44 3.41 21.09
C ILE A 167 -7.91 3.75 22.49
N LEU A 168 -6.82 4.50 22.57
CA LEU A 168 -6.17 4.88 23.83
C LEU A 168 -6.76 6.15 24.46
N GLY A 169 -7.57 6.89 23.72
CA GLY A 169 -8.25 8.10 24.16
C GLY A 169 -9.12 7.81 25.38
N GLY A 170 -8.89 8.55 26.47
CA GLY A 170 -9.62 8.35 27.73
C GLY A 170 -9.06 7.24 28.63
N THR A 171 -7.89 6.68 28.31
CA THR A 171 -7.17 5.73 29.18
C THR A 171 -6.07 6.43 29.99
N SER A 172 -5.46 5.74 30.96
CA SER A 172 -4.30 6.26 31.71
C SER A 172 -3.01 6.38 30.87
N PHE A 173 -3.04 5.92 29.62
CA PHE A 173 -1.87 5.88 28.72
C PHE A 173 -1.79 7.08 27.76
N VAL A 174 -2.64 8.10 27.92
CA VAL A 174 -2.65 9.31 27.08
C VAL A 174 -1.27 9.98 27.00
N LYS A 175 -0.47 9.92 28.08
CA LYS A 175 0.90 10.46 28.11
C LYS A 175 1.87 9.76 27.15
N GLU A 176 1.53 8.56 26.68
CA GLU A 176 2.33 7.79 25.73
C GLU A 176 1.92 8.03 24.27
N LEU A 177 0.96 8.92 24.02
CA LEU A 177 0.50 9.23 22.67
C LEU A 177 1.41 10.24 21.99
N VAL A 178 1.82 9.88 20.76
CA VAL A 178 2.43 10.81 19.81
C VAL A 178 1.28 11.49 19.03
N PRO A 179 1.27 12.82 18.85
CA PRO A 179 0.27 13.47 18.00
C PRO A 179 0.34 12.99 16.55
N VAL A 180 -0.81 12.76 15.89
CA VAL A 180 -0.87 12.33 14.47
C VAL A 180 0.00 13.21 13.56
N LYS A 181 -0.08 14.53 13.76
CA LYS A 181 0.70 15.50 12.98
C LYS A 181 2.21 15.26 13.05
N LYS A 182 2.76 14.76 14.17
CA LYS A 182 4.19 14.45 14.25
C LYS A 182 4.55 13.26 13.37
N VAL A 183 3.73 12.20 13.38
CA VAL A 183 3.95 11.01 12.56
C VAL A 183 3.82 11.34 11.07
N ILE A 184 2.77 12.10 10.69
CA ILE A 184 2.58 12.54 9.29
C ILE A 184 3.75 13.42 8.84
N ASN A 185 4.14 14.41 9.66
CA ASN A 185 5.27 15.28 9.31
C ASN A 185 6.56 14.48 9.16
N GLU A 186 6.77 13.43 9.96
CA GLU A 186 7.93 12.56 9.79
C GLU A 186 7.87 11.79 8.47
N ALA A 187 6.75 11.16 8.16
CA ALA A 187 6.58 10.39 6.94
C ALA A 187 6.71 11.27 5.68
N THR A 188 6.07 12.45 5.66
CA THR A 188 6.08 13.35 4.51
C THR A 188 7.48 13.89 4.18
N LYS A 189 8.44 13.93 5.12
CA LYS A 189 9.82 14.36 4.83
C LYS A 189 10.47 13.54 3.73
N TYR A 190 10.18 12.25 3.67
CA TYR A 190 10.80 11.36 2.70
C TYR A 190 10.15 11.39 1.32
N SER A 191 8.97 12.02 1.17
CA SER A 191 8.29 12.11 -0.13
C SER A 191 9.12 12.81 -1.20
N VAL A 192 9.94 13.80 -0.80
CA VAL A 192 10.81 14.57 -1.70
C VAL A 192 11.91 13.73 -2.36
N GLU A 193 12.23 12.56 -1.80
CA GLU A 193 13.21 11.62 -2.37
C GLU A 193 12.65 10.85 -3.59
N PHE A 194 11.35 10.97 -3.85
CA PHE A 194 10.66 10.32 -4.97
C PHE A 194 10.12 11.29 -6.02
N GLU A 195 10.31 12.60 -5.83
CA GLU A 195 9.95 13.67 -6.80
C GLU A 195 11.03 13.84 -7.87
#